data_AF-A0A4V3A994-F1
#
_entry.id   AF-A0A4V3A994-F1
#
_cell.length_a   1.000
_cell.length_b   1.000
_cell.length_c   1.000
_cell.angle_alpha   90.00
_cell.angle_beta   90.00
_cell.angle_gamma   90.00
#
_symmetry.space_group_name_H-M   'P 1'
#
loop_
_entity.id
_entity.type
_entity.pdbx_description
1 polymer ?
#
loop_
_entity_poly.entity_id
_entity_poly.type
_entity_poly.pdbx_seq_one_letter_code
_entity_poly.pdbx_strand_id
1 'polypeptide(L)'
;MSKAETLLEITMTPTSTISYQGTPIRLRGAMLNLTDMWRAAGCPEHRRPTSWLILEDTLRFRAHAQAHWTELEEPAGDDNVAHDHNIRLDPDGFVATARGRNGGTWAHWQLALTYARYLSPEFHLWCNTVVRQRHGVARRPAHGGQRSAAAAPRPAVPPHR
;
A
#
# COMPACT_ATOMS: atom_id res chain seq x y z
N MET A 1 -11.98 4.30 -6.40
CA MET A 1 -12.62 2.99 -6.45
C MET A 1 -13.96 3.08 -5.78
N SER A 2 -15.02 2.65 -6.47
CA SER A 2 -16.35 2.48 -5.86
C SER A 2 -16.35 1.32 -4.85
N LYS A 3 -17.31 1.34 -3.90
CA LYS A 3 -17.53 0.24 -2.94
C LYS A 3 -17.79 -1.09 -3.64
N ALA A 4 -18.56 -1.05 -4.73
CA ALA A 4 -18.87 -2.22 -5.55
C ALA A 4 -17.58 -2.78 -6.17
N GLU A 5 -16.75 -1.91 -6.76
CA GLU A 5 -15.47 -2.30 -7.35
C GLU A 5 -14.49 -2.87 -6.31
N THR A 6 -14.43 -2.26 -5.12
CA THR A 6 -13.59 -2.75 -4.01
C THR A 6 -14.02 -4.16 -3.57
N LEU A 7 -15.33 -4.41 -3.48
CA LEU A 7 -15.85 -5.72 -3.12
C LEU A 7 -15.60 -6.75 -4.23
N LEU A 8 -15.77 -6.37 -5.49
CA LEU A 8 -15.43 -7.21 -6.64
C LEU A 8 -13.94 -7.53 -6.66
N GLU A 9 -13.08 -6.55 -6.41
CA GLU A 9 -11.63 -6.74 -6.36
C GLU A 9 -11.25 -7.68 -5.23
N ILE A 10 -11.81 -7.49 -4.04
CA ILE A 10 -11.63 -8.44 -2.93
C ILE A 10 -12.08 -9.81 -3.41
N THR A 11 -13.34 -10.02 -3.78
CA THR A 11 -13.88 -11.36 -4.07
C THR A 11 -13.16 -12.08 -5.22
N MET A 12 -12.75 -11.37 -6.28
CA MET A 12 -12.21 -11.95 -7.51
C MET A 12 -10.69 -11.99 -7.59
N THR A 13 -9.93 -11.24 -6.76
CA THR A 13 -8.47 -11.30 -6.81
C THR A 13 -7.87 -12.47 -6.03
N PRO A 14 -6.86 -13.16 -6.60
CA PRO A 14 -6.14 -14.21 -5.90
C PRO A 14 -5.40 -13.63 -4.70
N THR A 15 -5.46 -14.35 -3.59
CA THR A 15 -4.70 -13.98 -2.40
C THR A 15 -3.22 -14.20 -2.67
N SER A 16 -2.43 -13.13 -2.60
CA SER A 16 -0.97 -13.18 -2.65
C SER A 16 -0.41 -13.13 -1.22
N THR A 17 0.83 -13.58 -1.03
CA THR A 17 1.48 -13.57 0.29
C THR A 17 2.86 -12.94 0.19
N ILE A 18 3.20 -12.09 1.15
CA ILE A 18 4.56 -11.59 1.39
C ILE A 18 5.07 -12.14 2.72
N SER A 19 6.38 -12.29 2.90
CA SER A 19 6.96 -12.82 4.14
C SER A 19 7.79 -11.76 4.85
N TYR A 20 7.45 -11.47 6.11
CA TYR A 20 8.26 -10.64 7.01
C TYR A 20 8.81 -11.53 8.13
N GLN A 21 10.14 -11.62 8.25
CA GLN A 21 10.81 -12.42 9.27
C GLN A 21 10.29 -13.88 9.33
N GLY A 22 9.94 -14.46 8.17
CA GLY A 22 9.37 -15.81 8.08
C GLY A 22 7.86 -15.90 8.35
N THR A 23 7.20 -14.81 8.73
CA THR A 23 5.76 -14.76 8.95
C THR A 23 5.04 -14.30 7.67
N PRO A 24 4.10 -15.10 7.14
CA PRO A 24 3.33 -14.73 5.95
C PRO A 24 2.29 -13.65 6.27
N ILE A 25 2.21 -12.63 5.42
CA ILE A 25 1.21 -11.57 5.41
C ILE A 25 0.42 -11.68 4.10
N ARG A 26 -0.89 -11.87 4.22
CA ARG A 26 -1.77 -12.01 3.06
C ARG A 26 -2.18 -10.66 2.49
N LEU A 27 -2.26 -10.61 1.16
CA LEU A 27 -2.72 -9.48 0.38
C LEU A 27 -3.79 -9.93 -0.60
N ARG A 28 -4.75 -9.05 -0.87
CA ARG A 28 -5.85 -9.30 -1.80
C ARG A 28 -6.19 -8.00 -2.51
N GLY A 29 -5.79 -7.89 -3.77
CA GLY A 29 -5.81 -6.62 -4.49
C GLY A 29 -5.01 -5.53 -3.75
N ALA A 30 -5.64 -4.38 -3.55
CA ALA A 30 -5.14 -3.25 -2.76
C ALA A 30 -5.20 -3.44 -1.22
N MET A 31 -5.73 -4.56 -0.72
CA MET A 31 -5.93 -4.80 0.71
C MET A 31 -4.85 -5.69 1.32
N LEU A 32 -4.47 -5.40 2.58
CA LEU A 32 -3.55 -6.20 3.39
C LEU A 32 -4.25 -6.68 4.66
N ASN A 33 -3.88 -7.87 5.13
CA ASN A 33 -4.41 -8.42 6.36
C ASN A 33 -3.67 -7.84 7.60
N LEU A 34 -4.32 -6.94 8.32
CA LEU A 34 -3.79 -6.31 9.54
C LEU A 34 -3.55 -7.32 10.67
N THR A 35 -4.34 -8.40 10.72
CA THR A 35 -4.13 -9.47 11.72
C THR A 35 -2.83 -10.21 11.45
N ASP A 36 -2.49 -10.47 10.18
CA ASP A 36 -1.21 -11.07 9.83
C ASP A 36 -0.05 -10.09 10.10
N MET A 37 -0.22 -8.80 9.80
CA MET A 37 0.77 -7.77 10.13
C MET A 37 1.05 -7.69 11.64
N TRP A 38 0.00 -7.75 12.45
CA TRP A 38 0.12 -7.78 13.91
C TRP A 38 0.89 -9.02 14.40
N ARG A 39 0.63 -10.19 13.80
CA ARG A 39 1.38 -11.42 14.10
C ARG A 39 2.83 -11.31 13.68
N ALA A 40 3.09 -10.79 12.48
CA ALA A 40 4.43 -10.60 11.93
C ALA A 40 5.25 -9.61 12.77
N ALA A 41 4.61 -8.63 13.41
CA ALA A 41 5.24 -7.70 14.33
C ALA A 41 5.41 -8.25 15.77
N GLY A 42 5.16 -9.54 16.01
CA GLY A 42 5.37 -10.17 17.31
C GLY A 42 4.16 -10.12 18.26
N CYS A 43 2.95 -9.95 17.75
CA CYS A 43 1.70 -9.96 18.52
C CYS A 43 1.66 -8.97 19.72
N PRO A 44 2.07 -7.70 19.57
CA PRO A 44 2.04 -6.73 20.68
C PRO A 44 0.63 -6.59 21.26
N GLU A 45 0.49 -6.84 22.57
CA GLU A 45 -0.81 -7.00 23.25
C GLU A 45 -1.72 -5.78 23.11
N HIS A 46 -1.14 -4.59 23.25
CA HIS A 46 -1.83 -3.29 23.24
C HIS A 46 -1.87 -2.65 21.84
N ARG A 47 -1.55 -3.39 20.77
CA ARG A 47 -1.55 -2.87 19.40
C ARG A 47 -2.31 -3.80 18.45
N ARG A 48 -3.42 -4.37 18.92
CA ARG A 48 -4.30 -5.18 18.06
C ARG A 48 -4.98 -4.30 17.00
N PRO A 49 -5.29 -4.83 15.81
CA PRO A 49 -5.95 -4.05 14.76
C PRO A 49 -7.27 -3.42 15.22
N THR A 50 -8.09 -4.18 15.94
CA THR A 50 -9.40 -3.72 16.44
C THR A 50 -9.26 -2.53 17.40
N SER A 51 -8.27 -2.55 18.28
CA SER A 51 -7.99 -1.44 19.21
C SER A 51 -7.42 -0.22 18.49
N TRP A 52 -6.61 -0.43 17.45
CA TRP A 52 -6.02 0.65 16.66
C TRP A 52 -7.04 1.36 15.76
N LEU A 53 -8.00 0.61 15.19
CA LEU A 53 -9.04 1.15 14.30
C LEU A 53 -10.01 2.11 14.99
N ILE A 54 -10.09 2.07 16.32
CA ILE A 54 -10.94 2.96 17.12
C ILE A 54 -10.20 4.18 17.68
N LEU A 55 -8.89 4.30 17.46
CA LEU A 55 -8.13 5.48 17.89
C LEU A 55 -8.57 6.71 17.10
N GLU A 56 -8.64 7.85 17.77
CA GLU A 56 -9.09 9.12 17.17
C GLU A 56 -8.26 9.50 15.94
N ASP A 57 -6.93 9.36 16.00
CA ASP A 57 -6.05 9.63 14.87
C ASP A 57 -6.33 8.71 13.66
N THR A 58 -6.64 7.44 13.92
CA THR A 58 -7.00 6.48 12.86
C THR A 58 -8.33 6.87 12.21
N LEU A 59 -9.32 7.26 13.03
CA LEU A 59 -10.62 7.72 12.54
C LEU A 59 -10.49 9.01 11.72
N ARG A 60 -9.66 9.97 12.17
CA ARG A 60 -9.35 11.20 11.42
C ARG A 60 -8.70 10.90 10.07
N PHE A 61 -7.73 9.98 10.05
CA PHE A 61 -7.08 9.56 8.81
C PHE A 61 -8.09 8.92 7.85
N ARG A 62 -8.95 8.01 8.34
CA ARG A 62 -10.01 7.37 7.53
C ARG A 62 -10.98 8.39 6.94
N ALA A 63 -11.45 9.33 7.76
CA ALA A 63 -12.34 10.40 7.30
C ALA A 63 -11.69 11.28 6.22
N HIS A 64 -10.41 11.64 6.39
CA HIS A 64 -9.69 12.46 5.42
C HIS A 64 -9.38 11.70 4.12
N ALA A 65 -8.99 10.42 4.23
CA ALA A 65 -8.74 9.57 3.07
C ALA A 65 -10.02 9.33 2.26
N GLN A 66 -11.17 9.18 2.92
CA GLN A 66 -12.46 9.11 2.27
C GLN A 66 -12.79 10.40 1.49
N ALA A 67 -12.59 11.57 2.10
CA ALA A 67 -12.87 12.86 1.45
C ALA A 67 -11.98 13.13 0.23
N HIS A 68 -10.68 12.83 0.32
CA HIS A 68 -9.72 13.11 -0.75
C HIS A 68 -9.79 12.14 -1.94
N TRP A 69 -10.30 10.92 -1.73
CA TRP A 69 -10.39 9.93 -2.81
C TRP A 69 -11.68 10.10 -3.62
N THR A 70 -12.80 10.44 -2.98
CA THR A 70 -14.08 10.69 -3.67
C THR A 70 -13.99 11.83 -4.70
N GLU A 71 -12.99 12.70 -4.62
CA GLU A 71 -12.80 13.83 -5.55
C GLU A 71 -12.13 13.44 -6.88
N LEU A 72 -11.50 12.26 -6.98
CA LEU A 72 -10.79 11.79 -8.18
C LEU A 72 -11.58 10.80 -9.04
N GLU A 73 -12.75 10.34 -8.57
CA GLU A 73 -13.62 9.44 -9.33
C GLU A 73 -15.07 9.88 -9.21
N GLU A 74 -15.72 10.07 -10.36
CA GLU A 74 -17.15 10.36 -10.48
C GLU A 74 -17.97 9.43 -9.57
N PRO A 75 -19.00 9.94 -8.88
CA PRO A 75 -19.80 9.15 -7.96
C PRO A 75 -20.62 8.15 -8.77
N ALA A 76 -20.11 6.93 -8.91
CA ALA A 76 -20.92 5.78 -9.28
C ALA A 76 -21.90 5.55 -8.12
N GLY A 77 -23.05 6.22 -8.21
CA GLY A 77 -24.24 5.87 -7.48
C GLY A 77 -24.58 4.43 -7.80
N ASP A 78 -24.33 3.56 -6.82
CA ASP A 78 -25.19 2.41 -6.63
C ASP A 78 -25.12 1.99 -5.17
N ASP A 79 -26.31 2.04 -4.56
CA ASP A 79 -26.60 1.25 -3.38
C ASP A 79 -26.60 -0.22 -3.81
N ASN A 80 -26.00 -1.08 -2.98
CA ASN A 80 -25.98 -2.54 -3.06
C ASN A 80 -24.82 -3.18 -3.85
N VAL A 81 -23.77 -3.56 -3.10
CA VAL A 81 -23.23 -4.93 -3.22
C VAL A 81 -22.89 -5.44 -1.81
N ALA A 82 -23.85 -6.11 -1.16
CA ALA A 82 -23.53 -7.39 -0.53
C ALA A 82 -23.59 -8.41 -1.68
N HIS A 83 -22.75 -9.43 -1.79
CA HIS A 83 -23.03 -10.74 -1.22
C HIS A 83 -21.76 -11.62 -1.28
N ASP A 84 -20.84 -11.40 -0.34
CA ASP A 84 -20.10 -12.50 0.27
C ASP A 84 -20.37 -12.40 1.77
N HIS A 85 -21.13 -13.34 2.32
CA HIS A 85 -21.61 -13.27 3.71
C HIS A 85 -20.44 -13.40 4.71
N ASN A 86 -19.28 -13.78 4.20
CA ASN A 86 -18.08 -13.96 4.96
C ASN A 86 -17.21 -12.70 5.04
N ILE A 87 -17.51 -11.64 4.28
CA ILE A 87 -16.74 -10.40 4.25
C ILE A 87 -17.67 -9.20 4.47
N ARG A 88 -17.43 -8.43 5.52
CA ARG A 88 -18.12 -7.17 5.82
C ARG A 88 -17.18 -5.99 5.53
N LEU A 89 -17.50 -5.21 4.51
CA LEU A 89 -16.81 -3.95 4.19
C LEU A 89 -17.37 -2.81 5.06
N ASP A 90 -16.50 -1.97 5.60
CA ASP A 90 -16.90 -0.77 6.34
C ASP A 90 -17.45 0.31 5.38
N PRO A 91 -18.30 1.23 5.87
CA PRO A 91 -18.93 2.24 5.02
C PRO A 91 -17.98 3.20 4.32
N ASP A 92 -16.72 3.26 4.74
CA ASP A 92 -15.69 4.09 4.12
C ASP A 92 -14.88 3.35 3.05
N GLY A 93 -15.06 2.02 2.92
CA GLY A 93 -14.34 1.19 1.95
C GLY A 93 -12.88 0.88 2.33
N PHE A 94 -12.36 1.41 3.44
CA PHE A 94 -10.95 1.25 3.81
C PHE A 94 -10.67 -0.01 4.63
N VAL A 95 -11.69 -0.55 5.28
CA VAL A 95 -11.57 -1.70 6.18
C VAL A 95 -12.58 -2.76 5.78
N ALA A 96 -12.16 -4.01 5.74
CA ALA A 96 -13.05 -5.15 5.62
C ALA A 96 -12.76 -6.16 6.73
N THR A 97 -13.80 -6.76 7.28
CA THR A 97 -13.67 -7.85 8.25
C THR A 97 -14.14 -9.14 7.59
N ALA A 98 -13.25 -10.12 7.53
CA ALA A 98 -13.56 -11.43 6.99
C ALA A 98 -13.62 -12.48 8.11
N ARG A 99 -14.60 -13.39 8.07
CA ARG A 99 -14.71 -14.51 9.02
C ARG A 99 -14.15 -15.81 8.39
N GLY A 100 -14.07 -16.88 9.18
CA GLY A 100 -13.62 -18.20 8.73
C GLY A 100 -12.10 -18.40 8.65
N ARG A 101 -11.67 -19.48 7.99
CA ARG A 101 -10.28 -19.97 7.97
C ARG A 101 -9.27 -18.97 7.40
N ASN A 102 -9.72 -18.12 6.47
CA ASN A 102 -8.93 -17.03 5.90
C ASN A 102 -9.36 -15.65 6.42
N GLY A 103 -10.03 -15.62 7.58
CA GLY A 103 -10.52 -14.39 8.19
C GLY A 103 -9.43 -13.43 8.68
N GLY A 104 -9.88 -12.31 9.21
CA GLY A 104 -9.05 -11.25 9.75
C GLY A 104 -9.60 -9.87 9.46
N THR A 105 -8.88 -8.87 9.95
CA THR A 105 -9.13 -7.47 9.57
C THR A 105 -8.26 -7.15 8.36
N TRP A 106 -8.90 -6.81 7.26
CA TRP A 106 -8.27 -6.37 6.03
C TRP A 106 -8.37 -4.86 5.94
N ALA A 107 -7.32 -4.21 5.47
CA ALA A 107 -7.33 -2.77 5.26
C ALA A 107 -6.61 -2.39 3.98
N HIS A 108 -7.08 -1.29 3.38
CA HIS A 108 -6.44 -0.70 2.23
C HIS A 108 -4.97 -0.37 2.52
N TRP A 109 -4.09 -0.53 1.53
CA TRP A 109 -2.63 -0.44 1.73
C TRP A 109 -2.14 0.85 2.39
N GLN A 110 -2.79 1.99 2.12
CA GLN A 110 -2.44 3.25 2.79
C GLN A 110 -2.70 3.19 4.29
N LEU A 111 -3.87 2.67 4.68
CA LEU A 111 -4.22 2.49 6.09
C LEU A 111 -3.32 1.43 6.73
N ALA A 112 -3.01 0.36 5.99
CA ALA A 112 -2.07 -0.68 6.44
C ALA A 112 -0.65 -0.14 6.67
N LEU A 113 -0.16 0.80 5.85
CA LEU A 113 1.15 1.44 6.08
C LEU A 113 1.16 2.29 7.36
N THR A 114 0.07 3.02 7.64
CA THR A 114 -0.08 3.76 8.91
C THR A 114 -0.10 2.78 10.10
N TYR A 115 -0.78 1.65 9.97
CA TYR A 115 -0.75 0.60 10.98
C TYR A 115 0.64 -0.01 11.15
N ALA A 116 1.38 -0.23 10.06
CA ALA A 116 2.75 -0.72 10.12
C ALA A 116 3.64 0.22 10.95
N ARG A 117 3.49 1.55 10.76
CA ARG A 117 4.18 2.58 11.56
C ARG A 117 3.81 2.50 13.03
N TYR A 118 2.53 2.28 13.32
CA TYR A 118 2.05 2.10 14.68
C TYR A 118 2.60 0.83 15.35
N LEU A 119 2.80 -0.25 14.59
CA LEU A 119 3.38 -1.50 15.10
C LEU A 119 4.87 -1.35 15.41
N SER A 120 5.68 -0.90 14.45
CA SER A 120 7.13 -0.75 14.61
C SER A 120 7.71 0.12 13.49
N PRO A 121 8.66 1.03 13.78
CA PRO A 121 9.39 1.75 12.75
C PRO A 121 10.10 0.83 11.74
N GLU A 122 10.69 -0.27 12.22
CA GLU A 122 11.37 -1.26 11.36
C GLU A 122 10.39 -1.93 10.41
N PHE A 123 9.23 -2.35 10.93
CA PHE A 123 8.19 -3.01 10.15
C PHE A 123 7.62 -2.07 9.07
N HIS A 124 7.42 -0.80 9.41
CA HIS A 124 6.98 0.21 8.45
C HIS A 124 7.99 0.41 7.30
N LEU A 125 9.29 0.49 7.62
CA LEU A 125 10.33 0.60 6.60
C LEU A 125 10.35 -0.62 5.68
N TRP A 126 10.18 -1.82 6.24
CA TRP A 126 10.05 -3.03 5.44
C TRP A 126 8.81 -2.98 4.53
N CYS A 127 7.64 -2.59 5.01
CA CYS A 127 6.44 -2.45 4.16
C CYS A 127 6.68 -1.48 3.00
N ASN A 128 7.40 -0.39 3.22
CA ASN A 128 7.74 0.56 2.15
C ASN A 128 8.61 -0.09 1.05
N THR A 129 9.49 -1.03 1.39
CA THR A 129 10.26 -1.78 0.38
C THR A 129 9.37 -2.68 -0.48
N VAL A 130 8.38 -3.33 0.13
CA VAL A 130 7.43 -4.20 -0.57
C VAL A 130 6.57 -3.39 -1.54
N VAL A 131 6.05 -2.24 -1.08
CA VAL A 131 5.28 -1.31 -1.93
C VAL A 131 6.12 -0.81 -3.10
N ARG A 132 7.39 -0.44 -2.89
CA ARG A 132 8.30 0.00 -3.96
C ARG A 132 8.59 -1.10 -5.00
N GLN A 133 8.75 -2.35 -4.56
CA GLN A 133 8.96 -3.48 -5.45
C GLN A 133 7.72 -3.78 -6.30
N ARG A 134 6.52 -3.63 -5.72
CA ARG A 134 5.25 -3.93 -6.40
C ARG A 134 4.79 -2.85 -7.37
N HIS A 135 5.08 -1.59 -7.06
CA HIS A 135 4.71 -0.43 -7.90
C HIS A 135 5.83 0.04 -8.82
N GLY A 136 6.94 -0.71 -8.92
CA GLY A 136 7.97 -0.48 -9.93
C GLY A 136 8.45 0.97 -9.98
N VAL A 137 9.03 1.47 -8.90
CA VAL A 137 10.00 2.56 -9.09
C VAL A 137 11.20 1.90 -9.76
N ALA A 138 11.20 1.85 -11.10
CA ALA A 138 12.40 1.58 -11.87
C ALA A 138 13.50 2.42 -11.22
N ARG A 139 14.59 1.77 -10.80
CA ARG A 139 15.79 2.48 -10.37
C ARG A 139 16.10 3.42 -11.52
N ARG A 140 15.79 4.71 -11.39
CA ARG A 140 16.18 5.69 -12.40
C ARG A 140 17.69 5.51 -12.49
N PRO A 141 18.26 5.07 -13.62
CA PRO A 141 19.68 4.88 -13.71
C PRO A 141 20.28 6.22 -13.31
N ALA A 142 21.16 6.20 -12.30
CA ALA A 142 21.89 7.37 -11.88
C ALA A 142 22.42 8.00 -13.16
N HIS A 143 21.95 9.21 -13.48
CA HIS A 143 22.45 9.95 -14.62
C HIS A 143 23.94 10.11 -14.37
N GLY A 144 24.73 9.26 -15.04
CA GLY A 144 26.16 9.40 -15.11
C GLY A 144 26.41 10.80 -15.62
N GLY A 145 27.08 11.61 -14.81
CA GLY A 145 27.43 12.97 -15.18
C GLY A 145 28.08 12.94 -16.55
N GLN A 146 27.47 13.63 -17.51
CA GLN A 146 28.18 14.12 -18.66
C GLN A 146 29.25 15.05 -18.12
N ARG A 147 30.45 14.50 -17.87
CA ARG A 147 31.66 15.29 -17.94
C ARG A 147 31.68 15.83 -19.36
N SER A 148 31.34 17.10 -19.54
CA SER A 148 31.69 17.84 -20.74
C SER A 148 33.18 17.61 -20.97
N ALA A 149 33.51 16.77 -21.95
CA ALA A 149 34.85 16.66 -22.45
C ALA A 149 35.21 18.05 -22.98
N ALA A 150 36.23 18.65 -22.35
CA ALA A 150 36.83 19.89 -22.79
C ALA A 150 37.12 19.81 -24.30
N ALA A 151 36.68 20.83 -25.03
CA ALA A 151 37.02 21.02 -26.43
C ALA A 151 38.55 21.03 -26.58
N ALA A 152 39.08 20.04 -27.29
CA ALA A 152 40.48 20.04 -27.70
C ALA A 152 40.71 21.20 -28.70
N PRO A 153 41.80 21.97 -28.58
CA PRO A 153 42.09 23.05 -29.52
C PRO A 153 42.42 22.49 -30.92
N ARG A 154 41.84 23.12 -31.95
CA ARG A 154 42.09 22.81 -33.37
C ARG A 154 43.59 22.95 -33.67
N PRO A 155 44.24 22.00 -34.36
CA PRO A 155 45.61 22.19 -34.79
C PRO A 155 45.68 23.28 -35.87
N ALA A 156 46.56 24.25 -35.66
CA ALA A 156 46.92 25.28 -36.63
C ALA A 156 47.55 24.64 -37.88
N VAL A 157 47.07 25.04 -39.05
CA VAL A 157 47.69 24.70 -40.34
C VAL A 157 48.97 25.54 -40.48
N PRO A 158 50.16 24.93 -40.62
CA PRO A 158 51.38 25.69 -40.87
C PRO A 158 51.48 26.13 -42.35
N PRO A 159 52.10 27.28 -42.63
CA PRO A 159 52.25 27.79 -43.99
C PRO A 159 53.46 27.16 -44.71
N HIS A 160 53.27 26.75 -45.96
CA HIS A 160 54.33 26.56 -46.95
C HIS A 160 53.82 27.18 -48.26
N ARG A 161 54.27 28.41 -48.57
CA ARG A 161 55.43 28.79 -49.41
C ARG A 161 55.16 28.60 -50.90
#